data_AF-A0A1Y2B1I6-F1
#
_entry.id   AF-A0A1Y2B1I6-F1
#
_cell.length_a   1.000
_cell.length_b   1.000
_cell.length_c   1.000
_cell.angle_alpha   90.00
_cell.angle_beta   90.00
_cell.angle_gamma   90.00
#
_symmetry.space_group_name_H-M   'P 1'
#
loop_
_entity.id
_entity.type
_entity.pdbx_description
1 polymer ?
#
loop_
_entity_poly.entity_id
_entity_poly.type
_entity_poly.pdbx_seq_one_letter_code
_entity_poly.pdbx_strand_id
1 'polypeptide(L)'
;MHKDFKAASINSVYFVCDASRNGHKIDRKHPGEWCNQTGVGIGARPQASPISSMEYLDAFYWIKPLSESDGTSDTTAVRYDGNCGHETAMKPAPEAGQWFQKHFEHGLKNANLPL
;
A
#
# COMPACT_ATOMS: atom_id res chain seq x y z
N MET A 1 -11.21 -2.30 16.27
CA MET A 1 -11.32 -0.90 15.80
C MET A 1 -12.77 -0.39 15.74
N HIS A 2 -13.64 -0.88 14.84
CA HIS A 2 -15.05 -0.40 14.80
C HIS A 2 -15.79 -0.58 16.14
N LYS A 3 -15.64 -1.74 16.79
CA LYS A 3 -16.18 -1.99 18.14
C LYS A 3 -15.67 -0.97 19.18
N ASP A 4 -14.40 -0.59 19.09
CA ASP A 4 -13.75 0.31 20.05
C ASP A 4 -14.27 1.74 19.88
N PHE A 5 -14.46 2.19 18.63
CA PHE A 5 -15.12 3.47 18.35
C PHE A 5 -16.55 3.51 18.88
N LYS A 6 -17.34 2.46 18.66
CA LYS A 6 -18.69 2.36 19.23
C LYS A 6 -18.68 2.35 20.76
N ALA A 7 -17.74 1.65 21.38
CA ALA A 7 -17.58 1.67 22.84
C ALA A 7 -17.25 3.07 23.38
N ALA A 8 -16.56 3.89 22.57
CA ALA A 8 -16.30 5.30 22.84
C ALA A 8 -17.45 6.25 22.43
N SER A 9 -18.64 5.72 22.13
CA SER A 9 -19.81 6.48 21.66
C SER A 9 -19.65 7.18 20.30
N ILE A 10 -18.66 6.78 19.51
CA ILE A 10 -18.49 7.23 18.12
C ILE A 10 -19.25 6.26 17.22
N ASN A 11 -20.54 6.54 17.02
CA ASN A 11 -21.47 5.62 16.37
C ASN A 11 -21.49 5.72 14.84
N SER A 12 -21.15 6.88 14.29
CA SER A 12 -21.11 7.13 12.84
C SER A 12 -19.66 7.06 12.34
N VAL A 13 -19.11 5.85 12.30
CA VAL A 13 -17.72 5.61 11.88
C VAL A 13 -17.69 4.53 10.79
N TYR A 14 -17.10 4.92 9.67
CA TYR A 14 -16.99 4.10 8.48
C TYR A 14 -15.58 4.18 7.94
N PHE A 15 -15.20 3.19 7.14
CA PHE A 15 -13.84 3.03 6.67
C PHE A 15 -13.81 2.84 5.16
N VAL A 16 -12.78 3.40 4.55
CA VAL A 16 -12.26 2.95 3.26
C VAL A 16 -10.95 2.24 3.49
N CYS A 17 -10.69 1.17 2.75
CA CYS A 17 -9.45 0.40 2.85
C CYS A 17 -8.64 0.55 1.56
N ASP A 18 -7.39 0.98 1.68
CA ASP A 18 -6.48 1.04 0.53
C ASP A 18 -6.07 -0.37 0.10
N ALA A 19 -6.48 -0.75 -1.10
CA ALA A 19 -6.18 -2.05 -1.71
C ALA A 19 -5.24 -1.94 -2.92
N SER A 20 -4.64 -0.78 -3.16
CA SER A 20 -3.79 -0.51 -4.33
C SER A 20 -2.56 -1.43 -4.43
N ARG A 21 -1.98 -1.82 -3.29
CA ARG A 21 -0.65 -2.47 -3.20
C ARG A 21 -0.62 -3.71 -2.30
N ASN A 22 -1.76 -4.32 -2.03
CA ASN A 22 -1.90 -5.44 -1.09
C ASN A 22 -2.35 -6.76 -1.76
N GLY A 23 -2.24 -6.88 -3.09
CA GLY A 23 -2.64 -8.10 -3.79
C GLY A 23 -1.78 -9.31 -3.48
N HIS A 24 -0.49 -9.07 -3.21
CA HIS A 24 0.47 -10.11 -2.88
C HIS A 24 1.03 -9.87 -1.48
N LYS A 25 1.19 -10.95 -0.70
CA LYS A 25 1.81 -10.86 0.62
C LYS A 25 3.30 -10.60 0.43
N ILE A 26 3.78 -9.52 1.03
CA ILE A 26 5.19 -9.13 0.96
C ILE A 26 5.97 -9.75 2.13
N ASP A 27 7.19 -10.22 1.85
CA ASP A 27 8.12 -10.76 2.83
C ASP A 27 8.84 -9.65 3.61
N ARG A 28 8.07 -8.79 4.29
CA ARG A 28 8.61 -7.79 5.22
C ARG A 28 9.31 -8.49 6.38
N LYS A 29 10.47 -7.98 6.81
CA LYS A 29 11.14 -8.44 8.04
C LYS A 29 10.59 -7.77 9.28
N HIS A 30 9.99 -6.59 9.13
CA HIS A 30 9.32 -5.87 10.20
C HIS A 30 8.03 -5.20 9.68
N PRO A 31 6.91 -5.19 10.44
CA PRO A 31 5.64 -4.60 9.98
C PRO A 31 5.75 -3.11 9.60
N GLY A 32 6.72 -2.39 10.19
CA GLY A 32 7.01 -0.99 9.90
C GLY A 32 7.80 -0.75 8.60
N GLU A 33 8.15 -1.78 7.83
CA GLU A 33 8.77 -1.58 6.51
C GLU A 33 7.71 -1.14 5.49
N TRP A 34 7.77 0.12 5.05
CA TRP A 34 6.74 0.75 4.22
C TRP A 34 7.22 1.15 2.83
N CYS A 35 8.49 1.50 2.66
CA CYS A 35 8.97 2.13 1.42
C CYS A 35 9.17 1.12 0.29
N ASN A 36 8.54 1.37 -0.87
CA ASN A 36 8.81 0.75 -2.17
C ASN A 36 8.95 -0.77 -2.12
N GLN A 37 8.09 -1.44 -1.39
CA GLN A 37 8.30 -2.84 -1.03
C GLN A 37 8.43 -3.77 -2.25
N THR A 38 9.50 -4.56 -2.30
CA THR A 38 9.70 -5.61 -3.31
C THR A 38 8.64 -6.69 -3.12
N GLY A 39 8.15 -7.31 -4.20
CA GLY A 39 7.05 -8.27 -4.09
C GLY A 39 5.66 -7.64 -4.03
N VAL A 40 5.55 -6.31 -4.18
CA VAL A 40 4.25 -5.62 -4.31
C VAL A 40 3.39 -6.27 -5.41
N GLY A 41 2.09 -6.30 -5.18
CA GLY A 41 1.09 -6.79 -6.13
C GLY A 41 -0.15 -5.91 -6.10
N ILE A 42 -0.76 -5.68 -7.27
CA ILE A 42 -2.04 -5.00 -7.38
C ILE A 42 -3.11 -5.79 -6.63
N GLY A 43 -3.79 -5.15 -5.69
CA GLY A 43 -4.87 -5.76 -4.92
C GLY A 43 -6.24 -5.59 -5.56
N ALA A 44 -7.28 -5.77 -4.73
CA ALA A 44 -8.67 -5.68 -5.17
C ALA A 44 -8.96 -4.32 -5.82
N ARG A 45 -9.73 -4.34 -6.92
CA ARG A 45 -10.18 -3.12 -7.58
C ARG A 45 -11.10 -2.31 -6.66
N PRO A 46 -11.17 -0.98 -6.83
CA PRO A 46 -12.11 -0.17 -6.06
C PRO A 46 -13.55 -0.70 -6.20
N GLN A 47 -14.19 -0.93 -5.06
CA GLN A 47 -15.52 -1.52 -4.99
C GLN A 47 -16.22 -1.01 -3.72
N ALA A 48 -17.45 -0.50 -3.89
CA ALA A 48 -18.32 -0.14 -2.78
C ALA A 48 -18.91 -1.40 -2.12
N SER A 49 -19.07 -1.36 -0.79
CA SER A 49 -19.60 -2.46 0.04
C SER A 49 -18.97 -3.82 -0.30
N PRO A 50 -17.63 -3.96 -0.29
CA PRO A 50 -16.95 -5.13 -0.84
C PRO A 50 -17.14 -6.41 -0.02
N ILE A 51 -17.52 -6.28 1.27
CA ILE A 51 -17.69 -7.40 2.20
C ILE A 51 -19.02 -7.22 2.92
N SER A 52 -20.00 -8.07 2.61
CA SER A 52 -21.36 -7.97 3.16
C SER A 52 -21.43 -8.09 4.69
N SER A 53 -20.50 -8.82 5.31
CA SER A 53 -20.42 -8.95 6.77
C SER A 53 -19.71 -7.79 7.46
N MET A 54 -19.18 -6.81 6.72
CA MET A 54 -18.49 -5.63 7.24
C MET A 54 -19.21 -4.36 6.82
N GLU A 55 -20.40 -4.11 7.38
CA GLU A 55 -21.22 -2.93 7.09
C GLU A 55 -20.53 -1.58 7.36
N TYR A 56 -19.45 -1.58 8.16
CA TYR A 56 -18.64 -0.40 8.45
C TYR A 56 -17.53 -0.13 7.40
N LEU A 57 -17.32 -1.04 6.45
CA LEU A 57 -16.37 -0.88 5.35
C LEU A 57 -17.12 -0.39 4.11
N ASP A 58 -17.03 0.90 3.84
CA ASP A 58 -17.73 1.54 2.74
C ASP A 58 -17.15 1.11 1.39
N ALA A 59 -15.82 1.01 1.28
CA ALA A 59 -15.19 0.65 0.02
C ALA A 59 -13.77 0.08 0.18
N PHE A 60 -13.41 -0.78 -0.77
CA PHE A 60 -12.01 -0.84 -1.22
C PHE A 60 -11.77 0.36 -2.13
N TYR A 61 -10.64 1.04 -1.92
CA TYR A 61 -10.23 2.18 -2.72
C TYR A 61 -8.73 2.12 -2.99
N TRP A 62 -8.26 2.85 -4.00
CA TRP A 62 -6.83 2.97 -4.29
C TRP A 62 -6.41 4.37 -3.88
N ILE A 63 -5.85 4.48 -2.67
CA ILE A 63 -5.47 5.77 -2.09
C ILE A 63 -4.04 6.11 -2.52
N LYS A 64 -3.08 5.23 -2.23
CA LYS A 64 -1.72 5.38 -2.72
C LYS A 64 -1.65 4.85 -4.16
N PRO A 65 -1.28 5.67 -5.16
CA PRO A 65 -1.09 5.17 -6.50
C PRO A 65 0.07 4.17 -6.52
N LEU A 66 -0.17 2.99 -7.09
CA LEU A 66 0.90 2.04 -7.36
C LEU A 66 1.93 2.72 -8.27
N SER A 67 3.22 2.53 -7.96
CA SER A 67 4.37 2.96 -8.77
C SER A 67 4.75 4.42 -8.65
N GLU A 68 3.97 5.26 -8.00
CA GLU A 68 4.52 6.51 -7.47
C GLU A 68 5.42 6.16 -6.29
N SER A 69 6.73 6.39 -6.44
CA SER A 69 7.73 6.03 -5.44
C SER A 69 7.35 6.57 -4.06
N ASP A 70 7.61 5.78 -3.03
CA ASP A 70 7.46 6.20 -1.64
C ASP A 70 8.66 7.06 -1.17
N GLY A 71 9.80 6.96 -1.83
CA GLY A 71 11.03 7.68 -1.48
C GLY A 71 12.27 7.16 -2.23
N THR A 72 13.30 7.99 -2.31
CA THR A 72 14.55 7.66 -3.00
C THR A 72 15.36 6.64 -2.22
N SER A 73 16.02 5.72 -2.92
CA SER A 73 17.01 4.82 -2.33
C SER A 73 18.45 5.34 -2.45
N ASP A 74 18.65 6.52 -3.04
CA ASP A 74 19.95 7.18 -3.14
C ASP A 74 20.31 7.78 -1.78
N THR A 75 21.33 7.23 -1.13
CA THR A 75 21.80 7.66 0.20
C THR A 75 22.42 9.05 0.19
N THR A 76 22.71 9.61 -0.98
CA THR A 76 23.23 10.98 -1.13
C THR A 76 22.14 12.02 -1.35
N ALA A 77 20.89 11.59 -1.61
CA ALA A 77 19.79 12.49 -1.86
C ALA A 77 19.37 13.26 -0.59
N VAL A 78 18.99 14.52 -0.75
CA VAL A 78 18.57 15.41 0.34
C VAL A 78 17.37 14.84 1.12
N ARG A 79 16.49 14.08 0.46
CA ARG A 79 15.28 13.48 1.05
C ARG A 79 15.38 11.98 1.27
N TYR A 80 16.59 11.44 1.38
CA TYR A 80 16.77 10.03 1.69
C TYR A 80 16.15 9.65 3.05
N ASP A 81 15.36 8.58 3.05
CA ASP A 81 14.82 7.96 4.27
C ASP A 81 15.41 6.55 4.41
N GLY A 82 15.87 6.21 5.61
CA GLY A 82 16.48 4.90 5.90
C GLY A 82 15.59 3.70 5.54
N ASN A 83 14.26 3.84 5.63
CA ASN A 83 13.32 2.78 5.24
C ASN A 83 13.38 2.44 3.75
N CYS A 84 13.72 3.41 2.88
CA CYS A 84 13.93 3.18 1.45
C CYS A 84 15.30 2.53 1.16
N GLY A 85 16.19 2.53 2.14
CA GLY A 85 17.45 1.79 2.15
C GLY A 85 17.37 0.38 2.72
N HIS A 86 16.24 -0.05 3.28
CA HIS A 86 16.09 -1.41 3.81
C HIS A 86 16.20 -2.47 2.71
N GLU A 87 16.56 -3.70 3.07
CA GLU A 87 16.77 -4.79 2.09
C GLU A 87 15.48 -5.22 1.37
N THR A 88 14.32 -5.01 1.99
CA THR A 88 13.01 -5.35 1.41
C THR A 88 12.46 -4.23 0.49
N ALA A 89 13.06 -3.04 0.53
CA ALA A 89 12.71 -1.94 -0.38
C ALA A 89 13.33 -2.16 -1.76
N MET A 90 12.53 -1.97 -2.82
CA MET A 90 12.96 -2.08 -4.21
C MET A 90 13.90 -0.94 -4.55
N LYS A 91 15.02 -1.28 -5.20
CA LYS A 91 16.09 -0.35 -5.58
C LYS A 91 16.54 -0.59 -7.04
N PRO A 92 17.15 0.41 -7.69
CA PRO A 92 17.17 1.82 -7.28
C PRO A 92 15.77 2.44 -7.39
N ALA A 93 15.38 3.27 -6.42
CA ALA A 93 14.09 3.96 -6.39
C ALA A 93 14.27 5.48 -6.59
N PRO A 94 13.38 6.14 -7.34
CA PRO A 94 13.43 7.58 -7.53
C PRO A 94 12.84 8.32 -6.32
N GLU A 95 12.93 9.64 -6.33
CA GLU A 95 12.28 10.53 -5.37
C GLU A 95 10.80 10.23 -5.15
N ALA A 96 10.31 10.49 -3.92
CA ALA A 96 8.90 10.28 -3.59
C ALA A 96 7.97 11.00 -4.56
N GLY A 97 6.90 10.32 -4.99
CA GLY A 97 5.91 10.81 -5.96
C GLY A 97 6.34 10.71 -7.43
N GLN A 98 7.61 10.39 -7.72
CA GLN A 98 8.04 10.15 -9.10
C GLN A 98 7.63 8.76 -9.58
N TRP A 99 7.49 8.63 -10.89
CA TRP A 99 7.15 7.35 -11.53
C TRP A 99 8.27 6.33 -11.35
N PHE A 100 7.90 5.14 -10.87
CA PHE A 100 8.79 4.02 -10.63
C PHE A 100 8.37 2.80 -11.46
N GLN A 101 8.82 2.77 -12.72
CA GLN A 101 8.44 1.76 -13.72
C GLN A 101 8.64 0.31 -13.23
N LYS A 102 9.77 0.00 -12.60
CA LYS A 102 10.05 -1.36 -12.11
C LYS A 102 9.05 -1.80 -11.03
N HIS A 103 8.63 -0.87 -10.18
CA HIS A 103 7.61 -1.13 -9.16
C HIS A 103 6.22 -1.34 -9.80
N PHE A 104 5.90 -0.63 -10.88
CA PHE A 104 4.69 -0.84 -11.67
C PHE A 104 4.63 -2.26 -12.25
N GLU A 105 5.67 -2.65 -12.99
CA GLU A 105 5.76 -3.96 -13.65
C GLU A 105 5.68 -5.10 -12.64
N HIS A 106 6.31 -4.94 -11.47
CA HIS A 106 6.24 -5.91 -10.39
C HIS A 106 4.81 -6.03 -9.83
N GLY A 107 4.13 -4.89 -9.64
CA GLY A 107 2.74 -4.85 -9.22
C GLY A 107 1.79 -5.54 -10.21
N LEU A 108 2.00 -5.37 -11.52
CA LEU A 108 1.24 -6.06 -12.57
C LEU A 108 1.47 -7.57 -12.52
N LYS A 109 2.73 -8.00 -12.42
CA LYS A 109 3.10 -9.42 -12.39
C LYS A 109 2.48 -10.16 -11.20
N ASN A 110 2.41 -9.50 -10.04
CA ASN A 110 1.92 -10.09 -8.81
C ASN A 110 0.47 -9.67 -8.48
N ALA A 111 -0.29 -9.20 -9.49
CA ALA A 111 -1.69 -8.83 -9.30
C ALA A 111 -2.51 -10.04 -8.82
N ASN A 112 -3.36 -9.82 -7.81
CA ASN A 112 -4.27 -10.84 -7.32
C ASN A 112 -5.64 -10.59 -7.95
N LEU A 113 -5.94 -11.40 -8.96
CA LEU A 113 -6.99 -11.32 -10.01
C LEU A 113 -6.43 -10.89 -11.38
N PRO A 114 -6.88 -11.50 -12.50
CA PRO A 114 -6.56 -11.04 -13.83
C PRO A 114 -6.90 -9.55 -13.96
N LEU A 115 -5.98 -8.79 -14.56
CA LEU A 115 -6.12 -7.34 -14.69
C LEU A 115 -7.20 -6.93 -15.69
#